data_AF-A0A831W1T6-F1
#
_entry.id   AF-A0A831W1T6-F1
#
_cell.length_a   1.000
_cell.length_b   1.000
_cell.length_c   1.000
_cell.angle_alpha   90.00
_cell.angle_beta   90.00
_cell.angle_gamma   90.00
#
_symmetry.space_group_name_H-M   'P 1'
#
loop_
_entity.id
_entity.type
_entity.pdbx_description
1 polymer ?
#
loop_
_entity_poly.entity_id
_entity_poly.type
_entity_poly.pdbx_seq_one_letter_code
_entity_poly.pdbx_strand_id
1 'polypeptide(L)' 'MALMQVSSGVNVPHDINVIIEIPAYSDPVKYEIDKATGALFVDRFMGTAMQYPCNYGYVP' A
#
# COMPACT_ATOMS: atom_id res chain seq x y z
N MET A 1 -5.69 2.49 13.35
CA MET A 1 -4.84 1.46 13.98
C MET A 1 -5.17 0.01 13.57
N ALA A 2 -6.37 -0.32 13.06
CA ALA A 2 -6.74 -1.70 12.72
C ALA A 2 -5.82 -2.40 11.69
N LEU A 3 -5.21 -1.64 10.76
CA LEU A 3 -4.33 -2.18 9.72
C LEU A 3 -3.01 -2.77 10.26
N MET A 4 -2.55 -2.33 11.44
CA MET A 4 -1.32 -2.84 12.06
C MET A 4 -1.49 -4.21 12.74
N GLN A 5 -2.74 -4.66 12.91
CA GLN A 5 -3.03 -5.94 13.55
C GLN A 5 -3.23 -7.06 12.51
N VAL A 6 -3.11 -6.75 11.22
CA VAL A 6 -3.24 -7.72 10.13
C VAL A 6 -1.98 -8.60 10.11
N SER A 7 -2.15 -9.93 10.15
CA SER A 7 -1.03 -10.85 10.00
C SER A 7 -0.48 -10.84 8.57
N SER A 8 0.76 -11.24 8.38
CA SER A 8 1.40 -11.29 7.05
C SER A 8 0.75 -12.30 6.08
N GLY A 9 -0.12 -13.19 6.56
CA GLY A 9 -0.82 -14.20 5.76
C GLY A 9 -1.30 -15.39 6.60
N VAL A 10 -2.08 -16.27 5.98
CA VAL A 10 -2.54 -17.53 6.62
C VAL A 10 -1.56 -18.68 6.36
N ASN A 11 -0.85 -18.68 5.22
CA ASN A 11 0.08 -19.73 4.82
C ASN A 11 1.29 -19.14 4.08
N VAL A 12 2.09 -18.35 4.78
CA VAL A 12 3.28 -17.70 4.22
C VAL A 12 4.33 -18.77 3.84
N PRO A 13 4.93 -18.73 2.62
CA PRO A 13 4.90 -17.66 1.62
C PRO A 13 3.85 -17.84 0.49
N HIS A 14 3.01 -18.86 0.54
CA HIS A 14 2.07 -19.20 -0.53
C HIS A 14 0.83 -18.30 -0.55
N ASP A 15 0.39 -17.84 0.64
CA ASP A 15 -0.74 -16.94 0.82
C ASP A 15 -0.34 -15.82 1.79
N ILE A 16 -0.36 -14.58 1.31
CA ILE A 16 0.08 -13.39 2.02
C ILE A 16 -0.99 -12.30 1.96
N ASN A 17 -1.12 -11.55 3.05
CA ASN A 17 -1.93 -10.36 3.08
C ASN A 17 -1.12 -9.17 2.56
N VAL A 18 -1.75 -8.32 1.75
CA VAL A 18 -1.15 -7.08 1.26
C VAL A 18 -2.10 -5.92 1.57
N ILE A 19 -1.58 -4.90 2.24
CA ILE A 19 -2.31 -3.66 2.50
C ILE A 19 -2.04 -2.72 1.33
N ILE A 20 -3.10 -2.33 0.62
CA ILE A 20 -3.01 -1.50 -0.58
C ILE A 20 -2.80 -0.03 -0.21
N GLU A 21 -1.77 0.57 -0.77
CA GLU A 21 -1.44 2.00 -0.64
C GLU A 21 -1.85 2.79 -1.89
N ILE A 22 -1.72 2.18 -3.09
CA ILE A 22 -2.04 2.84 -4.36
C ILE A 22 -2.94 1.90 -5.17
N PRO A 23 -4.20 2.28 -5.43
CA PRO A 23 -5.09 1.52 -6.30
C PRO A 23 -4.62 1.52 -7.77
N ALA A 24 -4.93 0.46 -8.52
CA ALA A 24 -4.67 0.41 -9.94
C ALA A 24 -5.37 1.58 -10.68
N TYR A 25 -4.66 2.22 -11.61
CA TYR A 25 -5.14 3.32 -12.43
C TYR A 25 -5.66 4.54 -11.65
N SER A 26 -5.22 4.73 -10.40
CA SER A 26 -5.54 5.91 -9.60
C SER A 26 -4.79 7.16 -10.08
N ASP A 27 -5.16 8.30 -9.51
CA ASP A 27 -4.40 9.53 -9.68
C ASP A 27 -2.90 9.34 -9.34
N PRO A 28 -1.99 10.08 -9.99
CA PRO A 28 -0.54 9.92 -9.88
C PRO A 28 0.00 10.49 -8.55
N VAL A 29 -0.44 9.91 -7.44
CA VAL A 29 0.00 10.24 -6.09
C VAL A 29 0.55 8.98 -5.44
N LYS A 30 1.81 9.05 -4.99
CA LYS A 30 2.39 7.98 -4.18
C LYS A 30 2.00 8.21 -2.73
N TYR A 31 1.16 7.32 -2.23
CA TYR A 31 0.84 7.23 -0.82
C TYR A 31 1.73 6.18 -0.15
N GLU A 32 2.04 6.41 1.13
CA GLU A 32 2.72 5.43 1.98
C GLU A 32 2.08 5.42 3.37
N ILE A 33 2.01 4.24 3.98
CA ILE A 33 1.62 4.12 5.38
C ILE A 33 2.78 4.51 6.29
N ASP A 34 2.50 5.37 7.26
CA ASP A 34 3.39 5.58 8.39
C ASP A 34 3.28 4.40 9.37
N LYS A 35 4.38 3.66 9.55
CA LYS A 35 4.45 2.50 10.44
C LYS A 35 4.38 2.83 11.93
N ALA A 36 4.48 4.10 12.33
CA ALA A 36 4.27 4.49 13.72
C ALA A 36 2.78 4.70 14.04
N THR A 37 2.04 5.34 13.13
CA THR A 37 0.66 5.75 13.37
C THR A 37 -0.39 4.88 12.66
N GLY A 38 0.00 4.19 11.58
CA GLY A 38 -0.87 3.42 10.71
C GLY A 38 -1.78 4.28 9.84
N ALA A 39 -1.44 5.56 9.68
CA ALA A 39 -2.13 6.48 8.78
C ALA A 39 -1.46 6.53 7.40
N LEU A 40 -2.26 6.79 6.38
CA LEU A 40 -1.80 6.94 5.00
C LEU A 40 -1.38 8.40 4.76
N PHE A 41 -0.15 8.61 4.31
CA PHE A 41 0.41 9.91 4.00
C PHE A 41 0.74 10.03 2.51
N VAL A 42 0.69 11.26 2.01
CA VAL A 42 1.24 11.58 0.68
C VAL A 42 2.76 11.64 0.82
N ASP A 43 3.46 10.70 0.19
CA ASP A 43 4.92 10.76 0.02
C ASP A 43 5.24 11.83 -1.04
N ARG A 44 4.65 11.70 -2.24
CA ARG A 44 4.81 12.68 -3.33
C ARG A 44 3.77 12.55 -4.43
N PHE A 45 3.67 13.60 -5.25
CA PHE A 45 3.05 13.54 -6.57
C PHE A 45 4.03 12.95 -7.59
N MET A 46 3.55 12.14 -8.53
CA MET A 46 4.41 11.57 -9.58
C MET A 46 4.67 12.62 -10.65
N GLY A 47 5.94 12.76 -11.07
CA GLY A 47 6.35 13.75 -12.08
C GLY A 47 6.09 13.31 -13.53
N THR A 48 5.79 12.03 -13.77
CA THR A 48 5.46 11.49 -15.09
C THR A 48 3.96 11.23 -15.19
N ALA A 49 3.40 11.36 -16.40
CA ALA A 49 2.01 11.01 -16.70
C ALA A 49 1.84 9.48 -16.80
N MET A 50 2.12 8.79 -15.71
CA MET A 50 2.01 7.34 -15.57
C MET A 50 1.14 7.02 -14.36
N GLN A 51 0.42 5.89 -14.44
CA GLN A 51 -0.37 5.34 -13.35
C GLN A 51 0.09 3.91 -13.06
N TYR A 52 -0.14 3.43 -11.84
CA TYR A 52 0.15 2.05 -11.49
C TYR A 52 -0.83 1.13 -12.22
N PRO A 53 -0.36 0.13 -13.00
CA PRO A 53 -1.24 -0.75 -13.77
C PRO A 53 -1.95 -1.81 -12.89
N CYS A 54 -1.45 -2.02 -11.67
CA CYS A 54 -1.97 -2.94 -10.68
C CYS A 54 -1.99 -2.25 -9.30
N ASN A 55 -2.76 -2.82 -8.36
CA ASN A 55 -2.72 -2.35 -6.98
C ASN A 55 -1.31 -2.54 -6.40
N TYR A 56 -0.84 -1.54 -5.66
CA TYR A 56 0.47 -1.53 -5.02
C TYR A 56 0.31 -1.34 -3.50
N GLY A 57 1.17 -1.99 -2.74
CA GLY A 57 1.12 -1.97 -1.29
C GLY A 57 2.23 -2.80 -0.65
N TYR A 58 2.10 -3.10 0.64
CA TYR A 58 3.10 -3.83 1.42
C TYR A 58 2.49 -5.02 2.20
N VAL A 59 3.35 -5.96 2.58
CA VAL A 59 3.01 -7.06 3.50
C VAL A 59 3.24 -6.59 4.94
N PRO A 60 2.22 -6.60 5.81
CA PRO A 60 2.35 -6.19 7.21
C PRO A 60 3.19 -7.17 8.05
#